data_AF-A0A7L2QJ29-F1
#
_entry.id   AF-A0A7L2QJ29-F1
#
_cell.length_a   1.000
_cell.length_b   1.000
_cell.length_c   1.000
_cell.angle_alpha   90.00
_cell.angle_beta   90.00
_cell.angle_gamma   90.00
#
_symmetry.space_group_name_H-M   'P 1'
#
loop_
_entity.id
_entity.type
_entity.pdbx_description
1 polymer ?
#
loop_
_entity_poly.entity_id
_entity_poly.type
_entity_poly.pdbx_seq_one_letter_code
_entity_poly.pdbx_strand_id
1 'polypeptide(L)' 'NRINLIYGTMSEYCTERSCPIMSGGLKYEYRWQDDSKYKKPTKLSAPQYMCMLMDWIEMLINNEDIFPTRIGE' A
#
# COMPACT_ATOMS: atom_id res chain seq x y z
N ASN A 1 3.13 1.36 12.79
CA ASN A 1 1.81 1.95 12.52
C ASN A 1 1.80 3.47 12.24
N ARG A 2 2.93 4.15 12.02
CA ARG A 2 2.95 5.62 11.79
C ARG A 2 2.44 6.04 10.40
N ILE A 3 2.61 5.19 9.39
CA ILE A 3 2.17 5.47 8.01
C ILE A 3 0.63 5.53 7.95
N ASN A 4 -0.07 4.64 8.65
CA ASN A 4 -1.54 4.67 8.74
C ASN A 4 -2.06 5.99 9.32
N LEU A 5 -1.41 6.50 10.39
CA LEU A 5 -1.78 7.77 11.00
C LEU A 5 -1.58 8.95 10.06
N ILE A 6 -0.45 8.98 9.34
CA ILE A 6 -0.14 10.06 8.38
C ILE A 6 -1.08 9.99 7.17
N TYR A 7 -1.35 8.80 6.65
CA TYR A 7 -2.26 8.65 5.53
C TYR A 7 -3.70 9.02 5.94
N GLY A 8 -4.11 8.71 7.16
CA GLY A 8 -5.43 9.06 7.69
C GLY A 8 -5.71 10.57 7.71
N THR A 9 -4.70 11.43 7.82
CA THR A 9 -4.90 12.89 7.77
C THR A 9 -4.98 13.44 6.33
N MET A 10 -4.50 12.69 5.34
CA MET A 10 -4.46 13.11 3.94
C MET A 10 -5.51 12.42 3.07
N SER A 11 -6.10 11.32 3.54
CA SER A 11 -7.00 10.46 2.77
C SER A 11 -8.24 11.21 2.25
N GLU A 12 -8.75 12.18 3.01
CA GLU A 12 -9.89 13.02 2.61
C GLU A 12 -9.58 13.92 1.39
N TYR A 13 -8.32 14.30 1.22
CA TYR A 13 -7.86 15.19 0.14
C TYR A 13 -7.35 14.41 -1.08
N CYS A 14 -6.91 13.16 -0.88
CA CYS A 14 -6.37 12.32 -1.94
C CYS A 14 -7.45 11.36 -2.48
N THR A 15 -8.14 11.82 -3.52
CA THR A 15 -9.18 11.09 -4.25
C THR A 15 -8.63 10.58 -5.57
N GLU A 16 -9.36 9.72 -6.27
CA GLU A 16 -8.97 9.30 -7.63
C GLU A 16 -8.89 10.49 -8.61
N ARG A 17 -9.60 11.59 -8.35
CA ARG A 17 -9.56 12.80 -9.19
C ARG A 17 -8.35 13.69 -8.88
N SER A 18 -8.04 13.90 -7.60
CA SER A 18 -6.90 14.74 -7.18
C SER A 18 -5.56 14.00 -7.28
N CYS A 19 -5.58 12.67 -7.10
CA CYS A 19 -4.43 11.78 -7.12
C CYS A 19 -4.63 10.60 -8.10
N PRO A 20 -4.77 10.85 -9.42
CA PRO A 20 -5.14 9.82 -10.40
C PRO A 20 -4.05 8.76 -10.63
N ILE A 21 -2.81 9.04 -10.22
CA ILE A 21 -1.68 8.13 -10.27
C ILE A 21 -0.93 8.16 -8.95
N MET A 22 -0.46 7.00 -8.49
CA MET A 22 0.49 6.94 -7.37
C MET A 22 1.85 7.47 -7.82
N SER A 23 2.28 8.61 -7.27
CA SER A 23 3.52 9.28 -7.71
C SER A 23 4.33 9.85 -6.56
N GLY A 24 5.65 9.92 -6.76
CA GLY A 24 6.62 10.55 -5.87
C GLY A 24 7.09 11.87 -6.45
N GLY A 25 6.16 12.83 -6.56
CA GLY A 25 6.37 14.06 -7.34
C GLY A 25 6.37 13.79 -8.86
N LEU A 26 6.85 14.76 -9.64
CA LEU A 26 6.74 14.72 -11.11
C LEU A 26 7.62 13.65 -11.79
N LYS A 27 8.62 13.11 -11.09
CA LYS A 27 9.64 12.25 -11.70
C LYS A 27 9.35 10.76 -11.57
N TYR A 28 8.55 10.36 -10.59
CA TYR A 28 8.40 8.95 -10.23
C TYR A 28 6.94 8.55 -10.21
N GLU A 29 6.61 7.51 -10.97
CA GLU A 29 5.32 6.81 -10.96
C GLU A 29 5.52 5.45 -10.31
N TYR A 30 4.72 5.13 -9.30
CA TYR A 30 4.74 3.82 -8.65
C TYR A 30 3.62 2.95 -9.23
N ARG A 31 3.97 1.70 -9.53
CA ARG A 31 3.05 0.73 -10.13
C ARG A 31 2.87 -0.46 -9.22
N TRP A 32 1.63 -0.90 -9.09
CA TRP A 32 1.28 -2.04 -8.25
C TRP A 32 1.40 -3.33 -9.03
N GLN A 33 1.90 -4.37 -8.38
CA GLN A 33 1.89 -5.74 -8.89
C GLN A 33 1.66 -6.68 -7.72
N ASP A 34 0.80 -7.66 -7.91
CA ASP A 34 0.60 -8.78 -6.99
C ASP A 34 0.37 -10.08 -7.78
N ASP A 35 0.41 -11.21 -7.07
CA ASP A 35 0.27 -12.52 -7.69
C ASP A 35 -1.20 -12.92 -7.98
N SER A 36 -2.17 -12.08 -7.58
CA SER A 36 -3.60 -12.37 -7.65
C SER A 36 -4.28 -11.65 -8.83
N LYS A 37 -4.54 -10.35 -8.66
CA LYS A 37 -5.32 -9.49 -9.54
C LYS A 37 -4.43 -8.71 -10.50
N TYR A 38 -3.27 -8.24 -10.04
CA TYR A 38 -2.37 -7.39 -10.83
C TYR A 38 -1.07 -8.09 -11.19
N LYS A 39 -1.14 -9.09 -12.07
CA LYS A 39 0.01 -9.93 -12.49
C LYS A 39 1.12 -9.20 -13.25
N LYS A 40 0.93 -7.92 -13.58
CA LYS A 40 1.90 -7.06 -14.26
C LYS A 40 1.89 -5.67 -13.58
N PRO A 41 3.00 -4.89 -13.64
CA PRO A 41 3.05 -3.56 -13.05
C PRO A 41 1.96 -2.64 -13.62
N THR A 42 0.93 -2.40 -12.81
CA THR A 42 -0.28 -1.71 -13.20
C THR A 42 -0.35 -0.34 -12.57
N LYS A 43 -0.79 0.65 -13.35
CA LYS A 43 -1.06 1.99 -12.86
C LYS A 43 -2.30 1.97 -11.99
N LEU A 44 -2.19 2.51 -10.78
CA LEU A 44 -3.32 2.74 -9.89
C LEU A 44 -3.34 4.19 -9.45
N SER A 45 -4.52 4.67 -9.07
CA SER A 45 -4.62 5.93 -8.34
C SER A 45 -3.91 5.82 -7.00
N ALA A 46 -3.44 6.95 -6.46
CA ALA A 46 -2.76 6.94 -5.18
C ALA A 46 -3.61 6.35 -4.04
N PRO A 47 -4.92 6.67 -3.88
CA PRO A 47 -5.71 6.08 -2.82
C PRO A 47 -5.89 4.56 -2.96
N GLN A 48 -6.08 4.06 -4.18
CA GLN A 48 -6.18 2.62 -4.44
C GLN A 48 -4.85 1.92 -4.12
N TYR A 49 -3.73 2.50 -4.59
CA TYR A 49 -2.40 1.96 -4.29
C TYR A 49 -2.16 1.89 -2.78
N MET A 50 -2.46 2.96 -2.05
CA MET A 50 -2.26 3.02 -0.61
C MET A 50 -3.14 2.01 0.14
N CYS A 51 -4.40 1.82 -0.27
CA CYS A 51 -5.27 0.80 0.32
C CYS A 51 -4.65 -0.60 0.17
N MET A 52 -4.27 -0.97 -1.05
CA MET A 52 -3.67 -2.29 -1.31
C MET A 52 -2.33 -2.49 -0.60
N LEU A 53 -1.52 -1.42 -0.52
CA LEU A 53 -0.26 -1.43 0.20
C LEU A 53 -0.46 -1.70 1.70
N MET A 54 -1.44 -1.06 2.33
CA MET A 54 -1.73 -1.26 3.75
C MET A 54 -2.24 -2.67 4.03
N ASP A 55 -3.16 -3.18 3.21
CA ASP A 55 -3.67 -4.55 3.31
C ASP A 55 -2.53 -5.57 3.16
N TRP A 56 -1.62 -5.33 2.20
CA TRP A 56 -0.45 -6.18 1.99
C TRP A 56 0.51 -6.15 3.18
N ILE A 57 0.80 -4.97 3.73
CA ILE A 57 1.64 -4.84 4.94
C ILE A 57 1.00 -5.57 6.13
N GLU A 58 -0.32 -5.43 6.32
CA GLU A 58 -1.05 -6.10 7.40
C GLU A 58 -0.98 -7.63 7.25
N MET A 59 -1.19 -8.15 6.04
CA MET A 59 -1.04 -9.58 5.75
C MET A 59 0.37 -10.08 6.07
N LEU A 60 1.42 -9.32 5.74
CA LEU A 60 2.79 -9.69 6.05
C LEU A 60 3.05 -9.69 7.54
N ILE A 61 2.64 -8.63 8.26
CA ILE A 61 2.85 -8.50 9.70
C ILE A 61 2.15 -9.63 10.47
N ASN A 62 0.97 -10.04 10.01
CA ASN A 62 0.18 -11.11 10.64
C ASN A 62 0.64 -12.52 10.24
N ASN A 63 1.61 -12.65 9.33
CA ASN A 63 2.12 -13.96 8.91
C ASN A 63 3.21 -14.44 9.88
N GLU A 64 2.90 -15.45 10.70
CA GLU A 64 3.83 -16.03 11.69
C GLU A 64 5.08 -16.69 11.07
N ASP A 65 5.04 -17.08 9.80
CA ASP A 65 6.22 -17.62 9.10
C ASP A 65 7.23 -16.51 8.77
N ILE A 66 6.76 -15.26 8.63
CA ILE A 66 7.58 -14.07 8.33
C ILE A 66 7.93 -13.32 9.62
N PHE A 67 6.96 -13.14 10.51
CA PHE A 67 7.11 -12.50 11.81
C PHE A 67 6.64 -13.47 12.91
N PRO A 68 7.50 -14.39 13.38
CA PRO A 68 7.16 -15.33 14.43
C PRO A 68 6.76 -14.60 15.71
N THR A 69 5.58 -14.93 16.23
CA THR A 69 5.02 -14.37 17.46
C THR A 69 5.28 -15.26 18.68
N ARG A 70 5.60 -16.54 18.44
CA ARG A 70 5.94 -17.50 19.48
C ARG A 70 7.38 -17.27 19.91
N ILE A 71 7.57 -17.00 21.19
CA ILE A 71 8.90 -17.07 21.82
C ILE A 71 9.33 -18.54 21.74
N GLY A 72 10.51 -18.79 21.20
CA GLY A 72 10.99 -20.14 20.91
C GLY A 72 10.92 -21.08 22.12
N GLU A 73 10.81 -22.38 21.82
CA GLU A 73 11.38 -23.40 22.72
C GLU A 73 12.91 -23.25 22.78
#